data_AF-A0AAU7M020-F1
#
_entry.id   AF-A0AAU7M020-F1
#
_cell.length_a   1.000
_cell.length_b   1.000
_cell.length_c   1.000
_cell.angle_alpha   90.00
_cell.angle_beta   90.00
_cell.angle_gamma   90.00
#
_symmetry.space_group_name_H-M   'P 1'
#
loop_
_entity.id
_entity.type
_entity.pdbx_description
1 polymer ?
#
loop_
_entity_poly.entity_id
_entity_poly.type
_entity_poly.pdbx_seq_one_letter_code
_entity_poly.pdbx_strand_id
1 'polypeptide(L)'
;MSAPSRKPPCEQIGIARSAYYPSLPLGASYGFGASRVADLFSASSSVWSLGLSAAQTLFNAGATRARVEGSEAAHAQAVARYRQTVLAAFQGVEDQLAVTRVLLAQQD
;
A
#
# COMPACT_ATOMS: atom_id res chain seq x y z
N MET A 1 -9.01 -14.52 18.53
CA MET A 1 -8.37 -13.24 18.19
C MET A 1 -7.46 -13.48 16.97
N SER A 2 -8.01 -13.32 15.76
CA SER A 2 -7.30 -13.62 14.49
C SER A 2 -6.11 -12.71 14.30
N ALA A 3 -4.93 -13.29 14.09
CA ALA A 3 -3.75 -12.57 13.65
C ALA A 3 -4.06 -11.84 12.33
N PRO A 4 -3.92 -10.51 12.25
CA PRO A 4 -4.01 -9.83 10.98
C PRO A 4 -2.77 -10.19 10.16
N SER A 5 -2.97 -11.01 9.12
CA SER A 5 -2.05 -11.16 8.00
C SER A 5 -1.99 -9.83 7.24
N ARG A 6 -1.33 -8.83 7.82
CA ARG A 6 -1.01 -7.54 7.18
C ARG A 6 0.49 -7.50 6.98
N LYS A 7 0.96 -8.05 5.86
CA LYS A 7 2.17 -7.52 5.23
C LYS A 7 1.75 -6.17 4.64
N PRO A 8 1.99 -5.02 5.31
CA PRO A 8 2.78 -3.98 4.62
C PRO A 8 3.44 -2.94 5.55
N PRO A 9 4.75 -2.73 5.41
CA PRO A 9 5.27 -1.37 5.09
C PRO A 9 6.26 -1.36 3.91
N CYS A 10 6.90 -2.51 3.64
CA CYS A 10 7.96 -2.65 2.64
C CYS A 10 7.46 -2.33 1.23
N GLU A 11 6.18 -2.62 0.96
CA GLU A 11 5.53 -2.35 -0.32
C GLU A 11 5.49 -0.85 -0.64
N GLN A 12 5.15 0.01 0.34
CA GLN A 12 5.09 1.45 0.11
C GLN A 12 6.48 2.06 -0.17
N ILE A 13 7.51 1.58 0.52
CA ILE A 13 8.91 1.97 0.24
C ILE A 13 9.30 1.49 -1.17
N GLY A 14 8.87 0.28 -1.56
CA GLY A 14 9.07 -0.26 -2.90
C GLY A 14 8.37 0.56 -3.99
N ILE A 15 7.11 0.96 -3.77
CA ILE A 15 6.34 1.83 -4.66
C ILE A 15 6.99 3.23 -4.75
N ALA A 16 7.45 3.79 -3.63
CA ALA A 16 8.14 5.07 -3.64
C ALA A 16 9.48 4.99 -4.39
N ARG A 17 10.19 3.85 -4.29
CA ARG A 17 11.45 3.60 -4.99
C ARG A 17 11.26 3.26 -6.46
N SER A 18 10.13 2.68 -6.87
CA SER A 18 9.85 2.39 -8.29
C SER A 18 9.72 3.65 -9.13
N ALA A 19 9.40 4.80 -8.51
CA ALA A 19 9.38 6.11 -9.17
C ALA A 19 10.75 6.62 -9.66
N TYR A 20 11.85 5.91 -9.39
CA TYR A 20 13.15 6.15 -10.04
C TYR A 20 13.26 5.53 -11.45
N TYR A 21 12.35 4.63 -11.81
CA TYR A 21 12.37 3.89 -13.07
C TYR A 21 11.26 4.37 -14.02
N PRO A 22 11.39 4.14 -15.34
CA PRO A 22 10.34 4.43 -16.29
C PRO A 22 9.09 3.59 -16.00
N SER A 23 7.91 4.19 -16.15
CA SER A 23 6.66 3.43 -16.23
C SER A 23 6.47 2.90 -17.65
N LEU A 24 6.07 1.63 -17.76
CA LEU A 24 5.88 0.91 -19.03
C LEU A 24 4.43 0.44 -19.17
N PRO A 25 3.45 1.33 -19.37
CA PRO A 25 2.08 0.91 -19.59
C PRO A 25 1.92 0.21 -20.96
N LEU A 26 1.25 -0.93 -20.93
CA LEU A 26 0.81 -1.67 -22.11
C LEU A 26 -0.70 -1.48 -22.26
N GLY A 27 -1.11 -0.89 -23.37
CA GLY A 27 -2.51 -0.64 -23.70
C GLY A 27 -2.95 -1.48 -24.89
N ALA A 28 -4.16 -2.00 -24.81
CA ALA A 28 -4.86 -2.59 -25.94
C ALA A 28 -6.27 -2.02 -26.01
N SER A 29 -6.77 -1.78 -27.22
CA SER A 29 -8.16 -1.37 -27.44
C SER A 29 -8.76 -2.18 -28.58
N TYR A 30 -10.06 -2.41 -28.48
CA TYR A 30 -10.85 -3.12 -29.47
C TYR A 30 -12.24 -2.48 -29.52
N GLY A 31 -12.80 -2.35 -30.72
CA GLY A 31 -14.11 -1.78 -30.94
C GLY A 31 -14.60 -2.03 -32.36
N PHE A 32 -15.76 -1.47 -32.67
CA PHE A 32 -16.36 -1.52 -34.00
C PHE A 32 -16.64 -0.11 -34.50
N GLY A 33 -16.28 0.19 -35.73
CA GLY A 33 -16.53 1.45 -36.41
C GLY A 33 -17.15 1.20 -37.77
N ALA A 34 -18.38 1.67 -37.99
CA ALA A 34 -19.07 1.57 -39.27
C ALA A 34 -19.94 2.81 -39.52
N SER A 35 -20.06 3.22 -40.78
CA SER A 35 -20.93 4.34 -41.19
C SER A 35 -22.42 3.96 -41.24
N ARG A 36 -22.74 2.67 -41.23
CA ARG A 36 -24.11 2.13 -41.26
C ARG A 36 -24.26 1.11 -40.14
N VAL A 37 -25.43 1.08 -39.49
CA VAL A 37 -25.75 0.15 -38.39
C VAL A 37 -25.73 -1.31 -38.87
N ALA A 38 -26.13 -1.56 -40.13
CA ALA A 38 -26.11 -2.90 -40.72
C ALA A 38 -24.69 -3.50 -40.82
N ASP A 39 -23.68 -2.65 -40.98
CA ASP A 39 -22.28 -3.07 -41.13
C ASP A 39 -21.52 -3.11 -39.80
N LEU A 40 -22.17 -2.70 -38.70
CA LEU A 40 -21.55 -2.53 -37.38
C LEU A 40 -20.93 -3.84 -36.85
N PHE A 41 -21.56 -4.98 -37.12
CA PHE A 41 -21.09 -6.31 -36.70
C PHE A 41 -20.38 -7.10 -37.82
N SER A 42 -20.04 -6.45 -38.94
CA SER A 42 -19.25 -7.09 -39.98
C SER A 42 -17.80 -7.30 -39.53
N ALA A 43 -17.10 -8.30 -40.09
CA ALA A 43 -15.69 -8.51 -39.75
C ALA A 43 -14.81 -7.29 -40.12
N SER A 44 -15.20 -6.54 -41.17
CA SER A 44 -14.47 -5.37 -41.66
C SER A 44 -14.66 -4.10 -40.83
N SER A 45 -15.68 -4.05 -39.97
CA SER A 45 -15.91 -2.89 -39.07
C SER A 45 -15.13 -3.01 -37.76
N SER A 46 -14.42 -4.12 -37.51
CA SER A 46 -13.60 -4.28 -36.32
C SER A 46 -12.36 -3.38 -36.37
N VAL A 47 -12.15 -2.61 -35.31
CA VAL A 47 -11.01 -1.72 -35.14
C VAL A 47 -10.32 -2.09 -33.84
N TRP A 48 -9.01 -2.32 -33.89
CA TRP A 48 -8.23 -2.68 -32.73
C TRP A 48 -6.87 -2.00 -32.75
N SER A 49 -6.30 -1.78 -31.57
CA SER A 49 -4.94 -1.27 -31.44
C SER A 49 -4.24 -1.92 -30.24
N LEU A 50 -2.93 -2.10 -30.35
CA LEU A 50 -2.06 -2.57 -29.28
C LEU A 50 -0.85 -1.65 -29.26
N GLY A 51 -0.51 -1.10 -28.09
CA GLY A 51 0.56 -0.12 -27.95
C GLY A 51 1.28 -0.25 -26.62
N LEU A 52 2.61 -0.21 -26.69
CA LEU A 52 3.47 -0.01 -25.53
C LEU A 52 3.89 1.46 -25.48
N SER A 53 3.94 2.04 -24.29
CA SER A 53 4.57 3.35 -24.09
C SER A 53 5.48 3.33 -22.87
N ALA A 54 6.43 4.28 -22.82
CA ALA A 54 7.37 4.43 -21.73
C ALA A 54 7.45 5.90 -21.31
N ALA A 55 7.36 6.18 -20.01
CA ALA A 55 7.51 7.54 -19.48
C ALA A 55 8.47 7.54 -18.29
N GLN A 56 9.43 8.48 -18.28
CA GLN A 56 10.38 8.64 -17.19
C GLN A 56 10.49 10.10 -16.79
N THR A 57 10.61 10.34 -15.48
CA THR A 57 10.90 11.67 -14.94
C THR A 57 12.41 11.89 -14.93
N LEU A 58 12.90 12.86 -15.71
CA LEU A 58 14.33 13.20 -15.77
C LEU A 58 14.78 14.11 -14.61
N PHE A 59 13.90 15.03 -14.20
CA PHE A 59 14.17 15.96 -13.11
C PHE A 59 12.89 16.23 -12.32
N ASN A 60 12.98 16.17 -10.98
CA ASN A 60 11.84 16.44 -10.10
C ASN A 60 12.22 17.12 -8.77
N ALA A 61 13.33 17.85 -8.74
CA ALA A 61 13.78 18.60 -7.57
C ALA A 61 13.84 17.78 -6.25
N GLY A 62 14.05 16.46 -6.33
CA GLY A 62 14.12 15.59 -5.16
C GLY A 62 12.78 15.05 -4.66
N ALA A 63 11.67 15.27 -5.38
CA ALA A 63 10.35 14.77 -5.00
C ALA A 63 10.32 13.24 -4.78
N THR A 64 11.05 12.46 -5.59
CA THR A 64 11.14 11.00 -5.37
C THR A 64 11.84 10.67 -4.06
N ARG A 65 12.92 11.38 -3.72
CA ARG A 65 13.65 11.17 -2.46
C ARG A 65 12.74 11.46 -1.26
N ALA A 66 12.04 12.59 -1.30
CA ALA A 66 11.12 12.98 -0.23
C ALA A 66 9.98 11.95 -0.03
N ARG A 67 9.47 11.35 -1.12
CA ARG A 67 8.45 10.28 -1.04
C ARG A 67 9.00 8.99 -0.41
N VAL A 68 10.24 8.62 -0.72
CA VAL A 68 10.90 7.46 -0.12
C VAL A 68 11.10 7.68 1.37
N GLU A 69 11.66 8.84 1.75
CA GLU A 69 11.89 9.20 3.15
C GLU A 69 10.58 9.25 3.95
N GLY A 70 9.50 9.82 3.38
CA GLY A 70 8.19 9.82 4.00
C GLY A 70 7.63 8.41 4.24
N SER A 71 7.87 7.48 3.30
CA SER A 71 7.46 6.08 3.44
C SER A 71 8.28 5.34 4.51
N GLU A 72 9.58 5.64 4.61
CA GLU A 72 10.46 5.10 5.66
C GLU A 72 10.09 5.64 7.05
N ALA A 73 9.76 6.92 7.18
CA ALA A 73 9.29 7.52 8.42
C ALA A 73 7.95 6.90 8.88
N ALA A 74 7.01 6.68 7.96
CA ALA A 74 5.75 6.00 8.26
C ALA A 74 5.97 4.56 8.75
N HIS A 75 6.96 3.86 8.18
CA HIS A 75 7.37 2.54 8.66
C HIS A 75 7.91 2.60 10.09
N ALA A 76 8.84 3.51 10.37
CA ALA A 76 9.40 3.69 11.71
C ALA A 76 8.31 4.01 12.75
N GLN A 77 7.33 4.85 12.39
CA GLN A 77 6.19 5.15 13.25
C GLN A 77 5.33 3.92 13.54
N ALA A 78 5.07 3.08 12.54
CA ALA A 78 4.33 1.83 12.74
C ALA A 78 5.06 0.87 13.71
N VAL A 79 6.39 0.78 13.60
CA VAL A 79 7.21 -0.01 14.52
C VAL A 79 7.17 0.56 15.94
N ALA A 80 7.26 1.89 16.09
CA ALA A 80 7.16 2.55 17.39
C ALA A 80 5.80 2.32 18.05
N ARG A 81 4.71 2.42 17.29
CA ARG A 81 3.35 2.10 17.78
C ARG A 81 3.23 0.66 18.25
N TYR A 82 3.78 -0.30 17.48
CA TYR A 82 3.79 -1.70 17.89
C TYR A 82 4.51 -1.89 19.23
N ARG A 83 5.70 -1.29 19.40
CA ARG A 83 6.43 -1.32 20.67
C ARG A 83 5.60 -0.75 21.82
N GLN A 84 4.97 0.41 21.61
CA GLN A 84 4.12 1.04 22.62
C GLN A 84 2.93 0.17 23.01
N THR A 85 2.24 -0.45 22.04
CA THR A 85 1.11 -1.35 22.30
C THR A 85 1.54 -2.56 23.12
N VAL A 86 2.70 -3.14 22.82
CA VAL A 86 3.23 -4.27 23.59
C VAL A 86 3.57 -3.84 25.02
N LEU A 87 4.26 -2.70 25.20
CA LEU A 87 4.59 -2.18 26.52
C LEU A 87 3.34 -1.89 27.36
N ALA A 88 2.32 -1.26 26.76
CA ALA A 88 1.06 -0.99 27.43
C ALA A 88 0.32 -2.28 27.84
N ALA A 89 0.38 -3.33 27.00
CA ALA A 89 -0.20 -4.62 27.34
C ALA A 89 0.51 -5.28 28.53
N PHE A 90 1.85 -5.21 28.60
CA PHE A 90 2.61 -5.71 29.75
C PHE A 90 2.29 -4.92 31.02
N GLN A 91 2.26 -3.59 30.94
CA GLN A 91 1.89 -2.74 32.07
C GLN A 91 0.49 -3.09 32.59
N GLY A 92 -0.49 -3.31 31.70
CA GLY A 92 -1.84 -3.71 32.11
C GLY A 92 -1.89 -5.05 32.86
N VAL A 93 -1.03 -6.01 32.52
CA VAL A 93 -0.92 -7.28 33.26
C VAL A 93 -0.31 -7.06 34.65
N GLU A 94 0.75 -6.25 34.74
CA GLU A 94 1.39 -5.91 36.01
C GLU A 94 0.42 -5.17 36.95
N ASP A 95 -0.32 -4.19 36.43
CA ASP A 95 -1.33 -3.43 37.16
C ASP A 95 -2.41 -4.37 37.72
N GLN A 96 -2.91 -5.29 36.91
CA GLN A 96 -3.96 -6.23 37.33
C GLN A 96 -3.46 -7.22 38.40
N LEU A 97 -2.22 -7.71 38.28
CA LEU A 97 -1.61 -8.57 39.28
C LEU A 97 -1.37 -7.83 40.60
N ALA A 98 -0.96 -6.56 40.54
CA ALA A 98 -0.79 -5.72 41.71
C ALA A 98 -2.12 -5.49 42.44
N VAL A 99 -3.20 -5.22 41.70
CA VAL A 99 -4.56 -5.10 42.25
C VAL A 99 -4.98 -6.38 42.98
N THR A 100 -4.81 -7.55 42.36
CA THR A 100 -5.13 -8.83 43.01
C THR A 100 -4.33 -9.03 44.30
N ARG A 101 -3.03 -8.70 44.31
CA ARG A 101 -2.18 -8.80 45.51
C ARG A 101 -2.66 -7.89 46.65
N VAL A 102 -3.00 -6.65 46.34
CA VAL A 102 -3.48 -5.68 47.35
C VAL A 102 -4.81 -6.12 47.95
N LEU A 103 -5.71 -6.70 47.14
CA LEU A 103 -7.00 -7.22 47.62
C LEU A 103 -6.81 -8.38 48.61
N LEU A 104 -5.90 -9.30 48.33
CA LEU A 104 -5.60 -10.41 49.25
C LEU A 104 -5.04 -9.90 50.58
N ALA A 105 -4.21 -8.85 50.57
CA ALA A 105 -3.66 -8.25 51.79
C ALA A 105 -4.69 -7.49 52.65
N GLN A 106 -5.90 -7.24 52.15
CA GLN A 106 -7.01 -6.64 52.92
C GLN A 106 -7.95 -7.67 53.54
N GLN A 107 -7.83 -8.95 53.15
CA GLN A 107 -8.68 -10.03 53.68
C GLN A 107 -8.09 -10.72 54.92
N ASP A 108 -6.88 -10.33 55.32
CA ASP A 108 -6.25 -10.66 56.61
C ASP A 108 -6.36 -9.46 57.57
#